data_AF-A0A4Q5QTR5-F1
#
_entry.id   AF-A0A4Q5QTR5-F1
#
_cell.length_a   1.000
_cell.length_b   1.000
_cell.length_c   1.000
_cell.angle_alpha   90.00
_cell.angle_beta   90.00
_cell.angle_gamma   90.00
#
_symmetry.space_group_name_H-M   'P 1'
#
loop_
_entity.id
_entity.type
_entity.pdbx_description
1 polymer ?
#
loop_
_entity_poly.entity_id
_entity_poly.type
_entity_poly.pdbx_seq_one_letter_code
_entity_poly.pdbx_strand_id
1 'polypeptide(L)'
;MPIRPENRWLYPIDWQQISQSVRFERAGARCERCARPHLRRVAHLGDGRWWDAESKCWRSDRGKRIAIKGGFVLASVRMTFVVLACAHLDHDPGNNAPANLKALCQRCHMLHDAAEHRWQRWWNLFRVRAVRDLYEDPRVTRERIARVQ
;
A
#
# COMPACT_ATOMS: atom_id res chain seq x y z
N MET A 1 -1.49 -4.53 -5.93
CA MET A 1 -1.81 -4.08 -7.29
C MET A 1 -1.12 -5.02 -8.26
N PRO A 2 -1.78 -5.48 -9.34
CA PRO A 2 -1.09 -6.18 -10.42
C PRO A 2 0.00 -5.28 -11.01
N ILE A 3 1.12 -5.86 -11.40
CA ILE A 3 2.20 -5.14 -12.10
C ILE A 3 1.65 -4.71 -13.46
N ARG A 4 1.72 -3.42 -13.78
CA ARG A 4 1.29 -2.93 -15.10
C ARG A 4 2.22 -3.52 -16.18
N PRO A 5 1.70 -3.94 -17.34
CA PRO A 5 2.52 -4.52 -18.41
C PRO A 5 3.73 -3.65 -18.77
N GLU A 6 3.54 -2.33 -18.85
CA GLU A 6 4.58 -1.35 -19.17
C GLU A 6 5.69 -1.24 -18.11
N ASN A 7 5.47 -1.70 -16.88
CA ASN A 7 6.46 -1.64 -15.81
C ASN A 7 7.18 -2.96 -15.61
N ARG A 8 6.81 -4.04 -16.32
CA ARG A 8 7.28 -5.39 -16.01
C ARG A 8 8.80 -5.54 -16.10
N TRP A 9 9.45 -4.79 -16.99
CA TRP A 9 10.90 -4.79 -17.16
C TRP A 9 11.67 -4.11 -16.01
N LEU A 10 11.00 -3.31 -15.16
CA LEU A 10 11.63 -2.66 -13.99
C LEU A 10 11.79 -3.64 -12.82
N TYR A 11 11.08 -4.76 -12.88
CA TYR A 11 11.15 -5.83 -11.89
C TYR A 11 12.19 -6.86 -12.32
N PRO A 12 13.03 -7.35 -11.40
CA PRO A 12 13.99 -8.38 -11.72
C PRO A 12 13.29 -9.70 -12.03
N ILE A 13 13.98 -10.61 -12.72
CA ILE A 13 13.42 -11.91 -13.14
C ILE A 13 12.92 -12.76 -11.96
N ASP A 14 13.56 -12.60 -10.80
CA ASP A 14 13.28 -13.28 -9.54
C ASP A 14 12.32 -12.49 -8.62
N TRP A 15 11.57 -11.53 -9.16
CA TRP A 15 10.63 -10.72 -8.37
C TRP A 15 9.63 -11.55 -7.57
N GLN A 16 9.20 -12.70 -8.09
CA GLN A 16 8.27 -13.57 -7.35
C GLN A 16 8.88 -14.07 -6.05
N GLN A 17 10.17 -14.42 -6.05
CA GLN A 17 10.93 -14.87 -4.90
C GLN A 17 11.15 -13.72 -3.92
N ILE A 18 11.59 -12.55 -4.40
CA ILE A 18 11.77 -11.34 -3.57
C ILE A 18 10.45 -10.94 -2.88
N SER A 19 9.35 -10.93 -3.63
CA SER A 19 8.02 -10.60 -3.10
C SER A 19 7.52 -11.64 -2.09
N GLN A 20 7.85 -12.91 -2.26
CA GLN A 20 7.51 -13.96 -1.28
C GLN A 20 8.33 -13.83 -0.01
N SER A 21 9.65 -13.64 -0.11
CA SER A 21 10.53 -13.50 1.05
C SER A 21 10.14 -12.29 1.91
N VAL A 22 9.80 -11.16 1.27
CA VAL A 22 9.30 -9.97 1.98
C VAL A 22 7.97 -10.27 2.69
N ARG A 23 6.99 -10.91 2.01
CA ARG A 23 5.63 -11.08 2.55
C ARG A 23 5.49 -12.20 3.56
N PHE A 24 6.20 -13.30 3.39
CA PHE A 24 5.91 -14.54 4.10
C PHE A 24 7.04 -14.96 5.02
N GLU A 25 8.30 -14.74 4.62
CA GLU A 25 9.45 -15.06 5.46
C GLU A 25 9.72 -13.92 6.44
N ARG A 26 10.08 -12.73 5.94
CA ARG A 26 10.44 -11.57 6.77
C ARG A 26 9.25 -11.06 7.58
N ALA A 27 8.11 -10.87 6.92
CA ALA A 27 6.92 -10.30 7.56
C ALA A 27 6.03 -11.36 8.25
N GLY A 28 6.38 -12.65 8.17
CA GLY A 28 5.62 -13.74 8.81
C GLY A 28 4.15 -13.80 8.39
N ALA A 29 3.86 -13.52 7.12
CA ALA A 29 2.50 -13.43 6.57
C ALA A 29 1.60 -12.39 7.28
N ARG A 30 2.18 -11.31 7.81
CA ARG A 30 1.45 -10.20 8.44
C ARG A 30 1.83 -8.87 7.80
N CYS A 31 0.88 -7.94 7.78
CA CYS A 31 1.16 -6.57 7.35
C CYS A 31 2.18 -5.91 8.30
N GLU A 32 3.32 -5.44 7.78
CA GLU A 32 4.38 -4.77 8.56
C GLU A 32 3.98 -3.36 9.07
N ARG A 33 2.75 -2.92 8.81
CA ARG A 33 2.18 -1.66 9.34
C ARG A 33 1.08 -1.88 10.37
N CYS A 34 0.16 -2.82 10.13
CA CYS A 34 -1.03 -2.97 10.98
C CYS A 34 -1.22 -4.37 11.56
N ALA A 35 -0.28 -5.29 11.31
CA ALA A 35 -0.26 -6.68 11.78
C ALA A 35 -1.42 -7.57 11.28
N ARG A 36 -2.29 -7.09 10.37
CA ARG A 36 -3.35 -7.92 9.78
C ARG A 36 -2.75 -9.15 9.07
N PRO A 37 -3.22 -10.36 9.37
CA PRO A 37 -2.69 -11.59 8.78
C PRO A 37 -3.17 -11.80 7.34
N HIS A 38 -2.32 -12.40 6.50
CA HIS A 38 -2.62 -12.76 5.12
C HIS A 38 -3.69 -13.86 5.02
N LEU A 39 -4.55 -13.76 4.00
CA LEU A 39 -5.64 -14.72 3.68
C LEU A 39 -6.60 -14.98 4.85
N ARG A 40 -6.82 -13.97 5.70
CA ARG A 40 -7.82 -14.02 6.77
C ARG A 40 -8.92 -12.99 6.56
N ARG A 41 -10.14 -13.35 6.99
CA ARG A 41 -11.23 -12.39 7.13
C ARG A 41 -11.10 -11.69 8.47
N VAL A 42 -11.05 -10.36 8.48
CA VAL A 42 -10.93 -9.55 9.69
C VAL A 42 -12.13 -8.62 9.84
N ALA A 43 -12.63 -8.50 11.07
CA ALA A 43 -13.62 -7.48 11.43
C ALA A 43 -12.91 -6.14 11.68
N HIS A 44 -13.46 -5.03 11.18
CA HIS A 44 -12.91 -3.70 11.36
C HIS A 44 -13.99 -2.60 11.39
N LEU A 45 -13.65 -1.47 12.00
CA LEU A 45 -14.58 -0.33 12.21
C LEU A 45 -14.54 0.71 11.07
N GLY A 46 -13.97 0.35 9.92
CA GLY A 46 -13.79 1.26 8.78
C GLY A 46 -12.65 2.27 8.90
N ASP A 47 -12.36 2.80 10.09
CA ASP A 47 -11.27 3.76 10.35
C ASP A 47 -9.86 3.15 10.32
N GLY A 48 -9.77 1.82 10.44
CA GLY A 48 -8.53 1.06 10.48
C GLY A 48 -8.40 0.15 11.68
N ARG A 49 -9.12 0.46 12.77
CA ARG A 49 -9.21 -0.41 13.94
C ARG A 49 -9.81 -1.74 13.54
N TRP A 50 -9.22 -2.82 14.04
CA TRP A 50 -9.61 -4.18 13.65
C TRP A 50 -9.48 -5.16 14.80
N TRP A 51 -10.30 -6.22 14.77
CA TRP A 51 -10.31 -7.28 15.76
C TRP A 51 -9.30 -8.36 15.41
N ASP A 52 -8.32 -8.58 16.29
CA ASP A 52 -7.40 -9.69 16.24
C ASP A 52 -8.00 -10.88 17.00
N ALA A 53 -8.48 -11.87 16.25
CA ALA A 53 -9.13 -13.06 16.81
C ALA A 53 -8.15 -13.97 17.57
N GLU A 54 -6.87 -13.99 17.18
CA GLU A 54 -5.85 -14.83 17.81
C GLU A 54 -5.46 -14.26 19.17
N SER A 55 -5.21 -12.94 19.21
CA SER A 55 -4.87 -12.23 20.45
C SER A 55 -6.10 -11.79 21.27
N LYS A 56 -7.31 -12.09 20.78
CA LYS A 56 -8.61 -11.67 21.35
C LYS A 56 -8.62 -10.19 21.77
N CYS A 57 -8.16 -9.30 20.89
CA CYS A 57 -8.09 -7.88 21.20
C CYS A 57 -8.34 -6.98 19.99
N TRP A 58 -8.72 -5.73 20.25
CA TRP A 58 -8.76 -4.69 19.23
C TRP A 58 -7.35 -4.14 18.99
N ARG A 59 -7.05 -3.86 17.72
CA ARG A 59 -5.83 -3.20 17.29
C ARG A 59 -6.14 -1.88 16.59
N SER A 60 -5.22 -0.92 16.69
CA SER A 60 -5.26 0.35 15.97
C SER A 60 -5.01 0.17 14.47
N ASP A 61 -5.13 1.26 13.72
CA ASP A 61 -4.73 1.33 12.31
C ASP A 61 -3.25 1.00 12.07
N ARG A 62 -2.41 1.13 13.11
CA ARG A 62 -0.98 0.77 13.14
C ARG A 62 -0.68 -0.52 13.90
N GLY A 63 -1.71 -1.32 14.20
CA GLY A 63 -1.53 -2.65 14.82
C GLY A 63 -1.26 -2.65 16.32
N LYS A 64 -1.23 -1.50 17.00
CA LYS A 64 -1.09 -1.44 18.46
C LYS A 64 -2.34 -1.96 19.14
N ARG A 65 -2.21 -2.75 20.21
CA ARG A 65 -3.36 -3.19 21.03
C ARG A 65 -4.05 -1.98 21.65
N ILE A 66 -5.37 -1.95 21.58
CA ILE A 66 -6.21 -0.87 22.12
C ILE A 66 -7.44 -1.44 22.83
N ALA A 67 -8.00 -0.66 23.75
CA ALA A 67 -9.34 -0.86 24.27
C ALA A 67 -10.30 0.10 23.55
N ILE A 68 -11.48 -0.38 23.16
CA ILE A 68 -12.52 0.49 22.59
C ILE A 68 -13.33 1.10 23.74
N LYS A 69 -12.99 2.33 24.12
CA LYS A 69 -13.76 3.11 25.11
C LYS A 69 -15.05 3.61 24.47
N GLY A 70 -16.17 3.52 25.19
CA GLY A 70 -17.49 3.97 24.72
C GLY A 70 -18.19 3.00 23.76
N GLY A 71 -17.65 1.79 23.57
CA GLY A 71 -18.22 0.80 22.66
C GLY A 71 -18.13 1.20 21.18
N PHE A 72 -18.84 0.47 20.34
CA PHE A 72 -19.02 0.77 18.92
C PHE A 72 -20.39 0.27 18.48
N VAL A 73 -20.96 0.87 17.44
CA VAL A 73 -22.20 0.38 16.85
C VAL A 73 -21.91 -0.90 16.08
N LEU A 74 -22.55 -2.01 16.43
CA LEU A 74 -22.30 -3.32 15.78
C LEU A 74 -22.51 -3.26 14.26
N ALA A 75 -23.50 -2.48 13.79
CA ALA A 75 -23.77 -2.24 12.37
C ALA A 75 -22.62 -1.54 11.61
N SER A 76 -21.68 -0.89 12.30
CA SER A 76 -20.50 -0.27 11.68
C SER A 76 -19.37 -1.27 11.41
N VAL A 77 -19.44 -2.47 11.99
CA VAL A 77 -18.42 -3.52 11.80
C VAL A 77 -18.52 -4.05 10.38
N ARG A 78 -17.39 -4.00 9.67
CA ARG A 78 -17.25 -4.57 8.32
C ARG A 78 -16.26 -5.72 8.34
N MET A 79 -16.46 -6.66 7.43
CA MET A 79 -15.54 -7.77 7.21
C MET A 79 -14.75 -7.54 5.93
N THR A 80 -13.43 -7.72 5.98
CA THR A 80 -12.56 -7.65 4.81
C THR A 80 -11.67 -8.88 4.73
N PHE A 81 -11.51 -9.45 3.53
CA PHE A 81 -10.51 -10.48 3.25
C PHE A 81 -9.15 -9.84 2.98
N VAL A 82 -8.16 -10.18 3.81
CA VAL A 82 -6.84 -9.52 3.80
C VAL A 82 -5.90 -10.21 2.82
N VAL A 83 -5.37 -9.44 1.87
CA VAL A 83 -4.32 -9.84 0.94
C VAL A 83 -3.12 -8.92 1.15
N LEU A 84 -1.93 -9.50 1.21
CA LEU A 84 -0.67 -8.76 1.32
C LEU A 84 -0.04 -8.60 -0.07
N ALA A 85 0.51 -7.43 -0.30
CA ALA A 85 1.35 -7.11 -1.44
C ALA A 85 2.72 -6.63 -0.95
N CYS A 86 3.74 -6.84 -1.78
CA CYS A 86 5.02 -6.16 -1.62
C CYS A 86 4.89 -4.75 -2.21
N ALA A 87 5.26 -3.74 -1.44
CA ALA A 87 5.16 -2.33 -1.79
C ALA A 87 6.54 -1.67 -1.75
N HIS A 88 6.86 -0.88 -2.77
CA HIS A 88 8.03 -0.01 -2.82
C HIS A 88 7.77 1.25 -1.98
N LEU A 89 8.65 1.56 -1.05
CA LEU A 89 8.47 2.68 -0.10
C LEU A 89 8.67 4.05 -0.77
N ASP A 90 9.50 4.12 -1.80
CA ASP A 90 9.76 5.30 -2.62
C ASP A 90 8.85 5.44 -3.85
N HIS A 91 7.93 4.49 -4.06
CA HIS A 91 7.08 4.38 -5.25
C HIS A 91 7.83 4.15 -6.58
N ASP A 92 9.13 3.86 -6.56
CA ASP A 92 9.89 3.48 -7.75
C ASP A 92 9.94 1.95 -7.90
N PRO A 93 9.24 1.36 -8.90
CA PRO A 93 9.28 -0.09 -9.12
C PRO A 93 10.68 -0.63 -9.50
N GLY A 94 11.62 0.24 -9.91
CA GLY A 94 13.01 -0.14 -10.19
C GLY A 94 13.86 -0.36 -8.93
N ASN A 95 13.50 0.24 -7.79
CA ASN A 95 14.27 0.15 -6.56
C ASN A 95 13.87 -1.08 -5.72
N ASN A 96 14.44 -2.23 -6.05
CA ASN A 96 14.12 -3.51 -5.44
C ASN A 96 14.99 -3.85 -4.20
N ALA A 97 15.69 -2.86 -3.62
CA ALA A 97 16.48 -3.07 -2.41
C ALA A 97 15.60 -3.59 -1.27
N PRO A 98 16.01 -4.61 -0.49
CA PRO A 98 15.18 -5.19 0.57
C PRO A 98 14.67 -4.17 1.60
N ALA A 99 15.46 -3.13 1.89
CA ALA A 99 15.08 -2.05 2.80
C ALA A 99 14.00 -1.11 2.23
N ASN A 100 13.87 -1.02 0.91
CA ASN A 100 12.84 -0.24 0.22
C ASN A 100 11.53 -1.01 0.04
N LEU A 101 11.49 -2.30 0.35
CA LEU A 101 10.31 -3.13 0.17
C LEU A 101 9.58 -3.35 1.49
N LYS A 102 8.25 -3.40 1.45
CA LYS A 102 7.40 -3.66 2.63
C LYS A 102 6.19 -4.52 2.31
N ALA A 103 5.87 -5.47 3.17
CA ALA A 103 4.64 -6.26 3.10
C ALA A 103 3.47 -5.48 3.69
N LEU A 104 2.57 -5.00 2.82
CA LEU A 104 1.41 -4.20 3.21
C LEU A 104 0.10 -4.88 2.80
N CYS A 105 -0.91 -4.82 3.69
CA CYS A 105 -2.28 -5.22 3.34
C CYS A 105 -2.94 -4.21 2.40
N GLN A 106 -4.03 -4.61 1.72
CA GLN A 106 -4.72 -3.73 0.74
C GLN A 106 -5.00 -2.33 1.30
N ARG A 107 -5.49 -2.20 2.54
CA ARG A 107 -5.73 -0.90 3.19
C ARG A 107 -4.44 -0.08 3.35
N CYS A 108 -3.41 -0.66 3.97
CA CYS A 108 -2.18 0.08 4.25
C CYS A 108 -1.44 0.46 2.97
N HIS A 109 -1.50 -0.41 1.96
CA HIS A 109 -0.93 -0.17 0.64
C HIS A 109 -1.65 0.97 -0.07
N MET A 110 -2.99 0.96 -0.13
CA MET A 110 -3.76 2.06 -0.73
C MET A 110 -3.53 3.41 -0.04
N LEU A 111 -3.33 3.42 1.27
CA LEU A 111 -3.00 4.64 2.02
C LEU A 111 -1.59 5.15 1.70
N HIS A 112 -0.62 4.24 1.55
CA HIS A 112 0.75 4.57 1.14
C HIS A 112 0.76 5.20 -0.25
N ASP A 113 0.08 4.58 -1.22
CA ASP A 113 0.07 5.03 -2.60
C ASP A 113 -0.92 6.18 -2.88
N ALA A 114 -1.65 6.68 -1.88
CA ALA A 114 -2.75 7.61 -2.11
C ALA A 114 -2.32 8.91 -2.81
N ALA A 115 -1.18 9.47 -2.40
CA ALA A 115 -0.63 10.68 -3.02
C ALA A 115 -0.13 10.41 -4.44
N GLU A 116 0.61 9.31 -4.62
CA GLU A 116 1.10 8.84 -5.91
C GLU A 116 -0.04 8.63 -6.92
N HIS A 117 -1.09 7.92 -6.51
CA HIS A 117 -2.26 7.68 -7.35
C HIS A 117 -3.05 8.96 -7.65
N ARG A 118 -3.06 9.97 -6.77
CA ARG A 118 -3.66 11.28 -7.09
C ARG A 118 -2.84 11.99 -8.17
N TRP A 119 -1.51 12.03 -8.01
CA TRP A 119 -0.60 12.62 -8.97
C TRP A 119 -0.72 11.96 -10.35
N GLN A 120 -0.61 10.63 -10.42
CA GLN A 120 -0.71 9.88 -11.68
C GLN A 120 -2.05 10.08 -12.37
N ARG A 121 -3.17 10.11 -11.63
CA ARG A 121 -4.50 10.38 -12.20
C ARG A 121 -4.59 11.77 -12.80
N TRP A 122 -4.10 12.78 -12.09
CA TRP A 122 -4.03 14.15 -12.60
C TRP A 122 -3.17 14.22 -13.87
N TRP A 123 -1.97 13.64 -13.83
CA TRP A 123 -1.05 13.65 -14.97
C TRP A 123 -1.62 12.95 -16.20
N ASN A 124 -2.22 11.78 -16.02
CA ASN A 124 -2.84 11.04 -17.12
C ASN A 124 -3.98 11.81 -17.80
N LEU A 125 -4.73 12.62 -17.04
CA LEU A 125 -5.75 13.51 -17.60
C LEU A 125 -5.11 14.72 -18.29
N PHE A 126 -4.08 15.31 -17.69
CA PHE A 126 -3.37 16.47 -18.20
C PHE A 126 -2.67 16.19 -19.53
N ARG A 127 -1.87 15.11 -19.61
CA ARG A 127 -1.05 14.79 -20.79
C ARG A 127 -1.85 14.59 -22.09
N VAL A 128 -3.12 14.17 -21.97
CA VAL A 128 -4.02 13.98 -23.13
C VAL A 128 -4.56 15.31 -23.63
N ARG A 129 -4.70 16.31 -22.75
CA ARG A 129 -5.19 17.66 -23.07
C ARG A 129 -4.07 18.61 -23.51
N ALA A 130 -2.82 18.30 -23.16
CA ALA A 130 -1.64 19.03 -23.61
C ALA A 130 -1.36 18.71 -25.09
N VAL A 131 -2.22 19.22 -25.99
CA VAL A 131 -2.00 19.19 -27.43
C VAL A 131 -0.90 20.21 -27.75
N ARG A 132 0.33 19.73 -28.01
CA ARG A 132 1.47 20.38 -28.70
C ARG A 132 2.74 20.72 -27.94
N ASP A 133 2.83 20.54 -26.63
CA ASP A 133 4.07 20.89 -25.97
C ASP A 133 5.05 19.71 -25.87
N LEU A 134 6.27 19.94 -26.37
CA LEU A 134 7.46 19.16 -26.08
C LEU A 134 7.63 19.11 -24.55
N TYR A 135 7.11 18.08 -23.88
CA TYR A 135 7.22 18.03 -22.42
C TYR A 135 8.00 16.84 -21.88
N GLU A 136 8.72 17.21 -20.83
CA GLU A 136 9.70 16.51 -20.01
C GLU A 136 9.11 15.32 -19.26
N ASP A 137 9.96 14.37 -18.87
CA ASP A 137 9.56 13.17 -18.13
C ASP A 137 8.70 13.53 -16.88
N PRO A 138 7.62 12.77 -16.59
CA PRO A 138 6.72 13.08 -15.47
C PRO A 138 7.41 13.10 -14.10
N ARG A 139 8.48 12.32 -13.91
CA ARG A 139 9.26 12.32 -12.67
C ARG A 139 10.00 13.65 -12.51
N VAL A 140 10.62 14.13 -13.58
CA VAL A 140 11.34 15.41 -13.60
C VAL A 140 10.37 16.58 -13.41
N THR A 141 9.21 16.55 -14.06
CA THR A 141 8.15 17.55 -13.85
C THR A 141 7.71 17.60 -12.39
N ARG A 142 7.52 16.43 -11.75
CA ARG A 142 7.12 16.36 -10.35
C ARG A 142 8.19 16.88 -9.41
N GLU A 143 9.45 16.49 -9.62
CA GLU A 143 10.57 17.01 -8.84
C GLU A 143 10.66 18.53 -8.95
N ARG A 144 10.54 19.08 -10.15
CA ARG A 144 10.54 20.53 -10.36
C ARG A 144 9.42 21.21 -9.59
N ILE A 145 8.18 20.72 -9.66
CA ILE A 145 7.04 21.30 -8.93
C ILE A 145 7.25 21.19 -7.42
N ALA A 146 7.81 20.08 -6.94
CA ALA A 146 8.09 19.87 -5.52
C ALA A 146 9.20 20.78 -4.98
N ARG A 147 10.15 21.22 -5.81
CA ARG A 147 11.25 22.15 -5.44
C ARG A 147 10.84 23.63 -5.40
N VAL A 148 9.70 23.99 -6.00
CA VAL A 148 9.20 25.38 -6.08
C VAL A 148 8.25 25.72 -4.93
N GLN A 149 7.88 24.74 -4.09
CA GLN A 149 7.08 24.89 -2.88
C GLN A 149 7.97 24.90 -1.63
#